data_AF-A0A2U1LTJ8-F1
#
_entry.id   AF-A0A2U1LTJ8-F1
#
_cell.length_a   1.000
_cell.length_b   1.000
_cell.length_c   1.000
_cell.angle_alpha   90.00
_cell.angle_beta   90.00
_cell.angle_gamma   90.00
#
_symmetry.space_group_name_H-M   'P 1'
#
loop_
_entity.id
_entity.type
_entity.pdbx_description
1 polymer ?
#
loop_
_entity_poly.entity_id
_entity_poly.type
_entity_poly.pdbx_seq_one_letter_code
_entity_poly.pdbx_strand_id
1 'polypeptide(L)'
;MASIPNFDQLKEMCGSQEIKDCFKFLFIQEEAENEGSITKVMEWCEGVRQKIAKFAELIEEGRNFSDFDVPAMDGMECLVEAQVRNGLILQALIGLFDALREAKTEKRRHVLVMEVHD
;
A
#
# COMPACT_ATOMS: atom_id res chain seq x y z
N MET A 1 -21.24 -7.20 36.81
CA MET A 1 -21.06 -6.81 35.40
C MET A 1 -19.66 -7.23 35.00
N ALA A 2 -19.49 -7.91 33.86
CA ALA A 2 -18.17 -8.24 33.37
C ALA A 2 -17.45 -6.95 32.98
N SER A 3 -16.21 -6.75 33.45
CA SER A 3 -15.38 -5.61 33.05
C SER A 3 -14.96 -5.80 31.60
N ILE A 4 -15.22 -4.80 30.75
CA ILE A 4 -14.85 -4.81 29.33
C ILE A 4 -13.93 -3.61 29.05
N PRO A 5 -12.72 -3.59 29.63
CA PRO A 5 -11.89 -2.38 29.72
C PRO A 5 -11.53 -1.79 28.36
N ASN A 6 -11.37 -2.62 27.33
CA ASN A 6 -11.07 -2.15 25.97
C ASN A 6 -12.26 -1.43 25.33
N PHE A 7 -13.49 -1.88 25.59
CA PHE A 7 -14.69 -1.21 25.12
C PHE A 7 -14.99 0.04 25.95
N ASP A 8 -14.68 0.03 27.25
CA ASP A 8 -14.83 1.23 28.09
C ASP A 8 -13.88 2.34 27.62
N GLN A 9 -12.63 2.02 27.28
CA GLN A 9 -11.71 2.97 26.63
C GLN A 9 -12.22 3.43 25.26
N LEU A 10 -12.77 2.52 24.45
CA LEU A 10 -13.29 2.87 23.13
C LEU A 10 -14.48 3.82 23.22
N LYS A 11 -15.37 3.63 24.20
CA LYS A 11 -16.46 4.56 24.53
C LYS A 11 -15.96 5.94 24.91
N GLU A 12 -14.88 6.01 25.68
CA GLU A 12 -14.23 7.27 26.03
C GLU A 12 -13.64 7.95 24.80
N MET A 13 -12.95 7.20 23.93
CA MET A 13 -12.35 7.72 22.69
C MET A 13 -13.40 8.21 21.69
N CYS A 14 -14.49 7.48 21.50
CA CYS A 14 -15.55 7.87 20.56
C CYS A 14 -16.53 8.89 21.16
N GLY A 15 -16.53 9.09 22.47
CA GLY A 15 -17.43 10.00 23.19
C GLY A 15 -18.87 9.49 23.31
N SER A 16 -19.12 8.20 23.06
CA SER A 16 -20.45 7.57 23.16
C SER A 16 -20.44 6.38 24.11
N GLN A 17 -21.52 6.22 24.88
CA GLN A 17 -21.73 5.04 25.71
C GLN A 17 -22.35 3.87 24.94
N GLU A 18 -22.80 4.11 23.70
CA GLU A 18 -23.38 3.10 22.84
C GLU A 18 -22.28 2.29 22.13
N ILE A 19 -22.36 0.96 22.25
CA ILE A 19 -21.37 0.06 21.62
C ILE A 19 -21.41 0.14 20.09
N LYS A 20 -22.58 0.44 19.49
CA LYS A 20 -22.68 0.59 18.03
C LYS A 20 -21.82 1.76 17.51
N ASP A 21 -21.80 2.87 18.23
CA ASP A 21 -21.02 4.06 17.88
C ASP A 21 -19.53 3.78 18.00
N CYS A 22 -19.14 2.98 18.99
CA CYS A 22 -17.77 2.50 19.15
C CYS A 22 -17.30 1.70 17.92
N PHE A 23 -18.13 0.78 17.42
CA PHE A 23 -17.81 0.02 16.20
C PHE A 23 -17.80 0.91 14.96
N LYS A 24 -18.79 1.81 14.82
CA LYS A 24 -18.84 2.78 13.72
C LYS A 24 -17.57 3.63 13.69
N PHE A 25 -17.14 4.14 14.84
CA PHE A 25 -15.90 4.91 15.01
C PHE A 25 -14.67 4.12 14.52
N LEU A 26 -14.51 2.87 14.96
CA LEU A 26 -13.41 2.02 14.51
C LEU A 26 -13.39 1.82 12.98
N PHE A 27 -14.55 1.52 12.38
CA PHE A 27 -14.60 1.28 10.95
C PHE A 27 -14.37 2.55 10.12
N ILE A 28 -14.81 3.71 10.60
CA ILE A 28 -14.50 5.01 9.97
C ILE A 28 -13.00 5.28 10.03
N GLN A 29 -12.36 5.04 11.19
CA GLN A 29 -10.93 5.24 11.34
C GLN A 29 -10.13 4.31 10.40
N GLU A 30 -10.48 3.02 10.38
CA GLU A 30 -9.87 2.03 9.48
C GLU A 30 -10.09 2.38 8.00
N GLU A 31 -11.25 2.90 7.62
CA GLU A 31 -11.51 3.37 6.26
C GLU A 31 -10.56 4.52 5.89
N ALA A 32 -10.42 5.52 6.77
CA ALA A 32 -9.52 6.66 6.56
C ALA A 32 -8.04 6.24 6.50
N GLU A 33 -7.61 5.31 7.35
CA GLU A 33 -6.25 4.75 7.34
C GLU A 33 -5.96 3.99 6.03
N ASN A 34 -6.94 3.23 5.53
CA ASN A 34 -6.84 2.57 4.22
C ASN A 34 -6.75 3.58 3.07
N GLU A 35 -7.53 4.67 3.09
CA GLU A 35 -7.41 5.75 2.08
C GLU A 35 -6.02 6.40 2.07
N GLY A 36 -5.47 6.69 3.26
CA GLY A 36 -4.11 7.21 3.39
C GLY A 36 -3.06 6.21 2.87
N SER A 37 -3.24 4.92 3.16
CA SER A 37 -2.36 3.85 2.68
C SER A 37 -2.42 3.68 1.16
N ILE A 38 -3.62 3.74 0.56
CA ILE A 38 -3.83 3.70 -0.89
C ILE A 38 -3.04 4.82 -1.58
N THR A 39 -3.11 6.04 -1.03
CA THR A 39 -2.39 7.20 -1.58
C THR A 39 -0.88 6.97 -1.58
N LYS A 40 -0.31 6.51 -0.46
CA LYS A 40 1.13 6.20 -0.37
C LYS A 40 1.56 5.08 -1.31
N VAL A 41 0.77 4.02 -1.44
CA VAL A 41 1.09 2.91 -2.35
C VAL A 41 1.06 3.37 -3.81
N MET A 42 0.15 4.28 -4.19
CA MET A 42 0.16 4.89 -5.53
C MET A 42 1.44 5.68 -5.79
N GLU A 43 1.87 6.50 -4.82
CA GLU A 43 3.13 7.26 -4.90
C GLU A 43 4.34 6.32 -5.06
N TRP A 44 4.39 5.24 -4.29
CA TRP A 44 5.45 4.23 -4.40
C TRP A 44 5.42 3.51 -5.75
N CYS A 45 4.24 3.13 -6.24
CA CYS A 45 4.09 2.53 -7.56
C CYS A 45 4.66 3.45 -8.65
N GLU A 46 4.34 4.74 -8.59
CA GLU A 46 4.84 5.72 -9.55
C GLU A 46 6.37 5.87 -9.47
N GLY A 47 6.92 5.99 -8.26
CA GLY A 47 8.37 6.06 -8.07
C GLY A 47 9.11 4.83 -8.60
N VAL A 48 8.54 3.63 -8.44
CA VAL A 48 9.12 2.39 -8.98
C VAL A 48 8.98 2.34 -10.50
N ARG A 49 7.85 2.76 -11.09
CA ARG A 49 7.69 2.83 -12.55
C ARG A 49 8.71 3.76 -13.20
N GLN A 50 8.96 4.93 -12.61
CA GLN A 50 9.97 5.86 -13.10
C GLN A 50 11.38 5.26 -13.06
N LYS A 51 11.73 4.53 -11.99
CA LYS A 51 13.00 3.80 -11.90
C LYS A 51 13.12 2.72 -12.98
N ILE A 52 12.06 1.93 -13.19
CA ILE A 52 12.00 0.90 -14.23
C ILE A 52 12.20 1.51 -15.61
N ALA A 53 11.53 2.62 -15.92
CA ALA A 53 11.68 3.32 -17.19
C ALA A 53 13.12 3.80 -17.41
N LYS A 54 13.69 4.48 -16.42
CA LYS A 54 15.09 4.94 -16.49
C LYS A 54 16.09 3.78 -16.65
N PHE A 55 15.88 2.68 -15.96
CA PHE A 55 16.76 1.51 -16.09
C PHE A 55 16.62 0.86 -17.46
N ALA A 56 15.42 0.83 -18.05
CA ALA A 56 15.23 0.35 -19.41
C ALA A 56 15.98 1.22 -20.43
N GLU A 57 15.96 2.55 -20.27
CA GLU A 57 16.74 3.47 -21.11
C GLU A 57 18.25 3.20 -20.99
N LEU A 58 18.77 3.09 -19.77
CA LEU A 58 20.18 2.80 -19.52
C LEU A 58 20.60 1.42 -20.05
N ILE A 59 19.74 0.41 -19.91
CA ILE A 59 19.99 -0.93 -20.46
C ILE A 59 20.07 -0.88 -21.99
N GLU A 60 19.22 -0.09 -22.65
CA GLU A 60 19.26 0.08 -24.10
C GLU A 60 20.53 0.82 -24.55
N GLU A 61 20.88 1.91 -23.88
CA GLU A 61 22.08 2.69 -24.17
C GLU A 61 23.36 1.85 -23.99
N GLY A 62 23.43 1.08 -22.91
CA GLY A 62 24.58 0.23 -22.57
C GLY A 62 24.82 -0.94 -23.52
N ARG A 63 23.87 -1.26 -24.43
CA ARG A 63 24.13 -2.23 -25.52
C ARG A 63 25.24 -1.78 -26.47
N ASN A 64 25.56 -0.49 -26.48
CA ASN A 64 26.63 0.06 -27.31
C ASN A 64 28.01 -0.02 -26.65
N PHE A 65 28.09 -0.53 -25.41
CA PHE A 65 29.38 -0.74 -24.77
C PHE A 65 30.20 -1.80 -25.51
N SER A 66 31.52 -1.62 -25.45
CA SER A 66 32.46 -2.58 -25.99
C SER A 66 32.49 -3.82 -25.11
N ASP A 67 32.45 -5.01 -25.71
CA ASP A 67 32.60 -6.29 -25.00
C ASP A 67 33.94 -6.42 -24.24
N PHE A 68 34.91 -5.55 -24.57
CA PHE A 68 36.22 -5.49 -23.91
C PHE A 68 36.22 -4.60 -22.66
N ASP A 69 35.15 -3.84 -22.40
CA ASP A 69 34.98 -3.03 -21.19
C ASP A 69 34.30 -3.86 -20.10
N VAL A 70 35.08 -4.71 -19.43
CA VAL A 70 34.60 -5.63 -18.39
C VAL A 70 33.82 -4.91 -17.28
N PRO A 71 34.30 -3.79 -16.70
CA PRO A 71 33.52 -3.05 -15.70
C PRO A 71 32.17 -2.55 -16.21
N ALA A 72 32.07 -2.13 -17.47
CA ALA A 72 30.80 -1.71 -18.06
C ALA A 72 29.84 -2.90 -18.20
N MET A 73 30.34 -4.07 -18.59
CA MET A 73 29.54 -5.30 -18.69
C MET A 73 29.04 -5.78 -17.32
N ASP A 74 29.89 -5.79 -16.29
CA ASP A 74 29.51 -6.15 -14.91
C ASP A 74 28.42 -5.19 -14.38
N GLY A 75 28.58 -3.89 -14.65
CA GLY A 75 27.58 -2.87 -14.32
C GLY A 75 26.24 -3.11 -15.03
N MET A 76 26.26 -3.53 -16.29
CA MET A 76 25.06 -3.85 -17.07
C MET A 76 24.33 -5.09 -16.52
N GLU A 77 25.06 -6.14 -16.12
CA GLU A 77 24.46 -7.31 -15.47
C GLU A 77 23.75 -6.92 -14.17
N CYS A 78 24.43 -6.14 -13.32
CA CYS A 78 23.84 -5.63 -12.07
C CYS A 78 22.57 -4.79 -12.34
N LEU A 79 22.58 -3.98 -13.40
CA LEU A 79 21.45 -3.15 -13.78
C LEU A 79 20.25 -3.99 -14.24
N VAL A 80 20.50 -5.05 -15.01
CA VAL A 80 19.46 -6.01 -15.45
C VAL A 80 18.88 -6.75 -14.25
N GLU A 81 19.71 -7.22 -13.32
CA GLU A 81 19.23 -7.85 -12.09
C GLU A 81 18.36 -6.90 -11.26
N ALA A 82 18.81 -5.66 -11.09
CA ALA A 82 18.07 -4.64 -10.37
C ALA A 82 16.74 -4.29 -11.07
N GLN A 83 16.71 -4.32 -12.41
CA GLN A 83 15.49 -4.14 -13.19
C GLN A 83 14.45 -5.22 -12.91
N VAL A 84 14.88 -6.50 -12.88
CA VAL A 84 14.01 -7.62 -12.51
C VAL A 84 13.47 -7.44 -11.09
N ARG A 85 14.32 -7.03 -10.13
CA ARG A 85 13.90 -6.78 -8.75
C ARG A 85 12.91 -5.63 -8.66
N ASN A 86 13.11 -4.53 -9.38
CA ASN A 86 12.16 -3.41 -9.43
C ASN A 86 10.78 -3.86 -9.97
N GLY A 87 10.76 -4.73 -10.99
CA GLY A 87 9.52 -5.32 -11.50
C GLY A 87 8.75 -6.12 -10.45
N LEU A 88 9.47 -6.95 -9.67
CA LEU A 88 8.87 -7.71 -8.57
C LEU A 88 8.32 -6.81 -7.46
N ILE A 89 9.05 -5.75 -7.11
CA ILE A 89 8.59 -4.75 -6.14
C ILE A 89 7.31 -4.07 -6.63
N LEU A 90 7.26 -3.65 -7.90
CA LEU A 90 6.07 -3.03 -8.48
C LEU A 90 4.87 -3.98 -8.44
N GLN A 91 5.07 -5.25 -8.77
CA GLN A 91 4.00 -6.25 -8.71
C GLN A 91 3.46 -6.44 -7.28
N ALA A 92 4.36 -6.48 -6.28
CA ALA A 92 3.96 -6.57 -4.88
C ALA A 92 3.16 -5.33 -4.43
N LEU A 93 3.57 -4.13 -4.85
CA LEU A 93 2.84 -2.89 -4.56
C LEU A 93 1.45 -2.87 -5.20
N ILE A 94 1.31 -3.37 -6.43
CA ILE A 94 0.00 -3.52 -7.09
C ILE A 94 -0.88 -4.49 -6.30
N GLY A 95 -0.35 -5.64 -5.88
CA GLY A 95 -1.11 -6.58 -5.04
C GLY A 95 -1.55 -5.98 -3.71
N LEU A 96 -0.69 -5.18 -3.06
CA LEU A 96 -1.06 -4.44 -1.85
C LEU A 96 -2.14 -3.39 -2.13
N PHE A 97 -2.04 -2.66 -3.25
CA PHE A 97 -3.05 -1.68 -3.65
C PHE A 97 -4.43 -2.33 -3.84
N ASP A 98 -4.48 -3.48 -4.50
CA ASP A 98 -5.73 -4.21 -4.71
C ASP A 98 -6.34 -4.67 -3.37
N ALA A 99 -5.53 -5.24 -2.47
CA ALA A 99 -5.97 -5.63 -1.13
C ALA A 99 -6.50 -4.42 -0.32
N LEU A 100 -5.84 -3.26 -0.39
CA LEU A 100 -6.31 -2.05 0.27
C LEU A 100 -7.63 -1.52 -0.30
N ARG A 101 -7.86 -1.66 -1.62
CA ARG A 101 -9.15 -1.28 -2.24
C ARG A 101 -10.29 -2.19 -1.83
N GLU A 102 -10.02 -3.49 -1.71
CA GLU A 102 -10.98 -4.46 -1.18
C GLU A 102 -11.29 -4.16 0.30
N ALA A 103 -10.26 -3.92 1.11
CA ALA A 103 -10.42 -3.54 2.52
C ALA A 103 -11.24 -2.26 2.67
N LYS A 104 -10.99 -1.21 1.86
CA LYS A 104 -11.80 0.01 1.85
C LYS A 104 -13.28 -0.29 1.57
N THR A 105 -13.56 -1.11 0.56
CA THR A 105 -14.93 -1.49 0.19
C THR A 105 -15.62 -2.26 1.33
N GLU A 106 -14.88 -3.15 1.98
CA GLU A 106 -15.33 -3.88 3.18
C GLU A 106 -15.65 -2.92 4.33
N LYS A 107 -14.73 -2.01 4.70
CA LYS A 107 -14.93 -1.07 5.83
C LYS A 107 -16.12 -0.15 5.59
N ARG A 108 -16.27 0.38 4.37
CA ARG A 108 -17.44 1.18 4.00
C ARG A 108 -18.75 0.42 4.19
N ARG A 109 -18.78 -0.88 3.82
CA ARG A 109 -19.95 -1.73 4.09
C ARG A 109 -20.20 -1.87 5.59
N HIS A 110 -19.16 -2.03 6.41
CA HIS A 110 -19.32 -2.13 7.86
C HIS A 110 -19.86 -0.85 8.48
N VAL A 111 -19.42 0.33 8.02
CA VAL A 111 -20.00 1.63 8.43
C VAL A 111 -21.50 1.68 8.09
N LEU A 112 -21.88 1.32 6.87
CA LEU A 112 -23.28 1.29 6.45
C LEU A 112 -24.15 0.33 7.29
N VAL A 113 -23.61 -0.83 7.68
CA VAL A 113 -24.33 -1.75 8.56
C VAL A 113 -24.59 -1.11 9.92
N MET A 114 -23.64 -0.35 10.47
CA MET A 114 -23.85 0.36 11.75
C MET A 114 -24.90 1.48 11.62
N GLU A 115 -25.00 2.14 10.46
CA GLU A 115 -26.00 3.19 10.18
C GLU A 115 -27.43 2.68 10.02
N VAL A 116 -27.63 1.44 9.58
CA VAL A 116 -28.97 0.83 9.47
C VAL A 116 -29.58 0.51 10.85
N HIS A 117 -28.77 0.51 11.91
CA HIS A 117 -29.21 0.29 13.29
C HIS A 117 -29.38 1.61 14.07
N ASP A 118 -29.53 2.74 13.36
CA ASP A 118 -29.99 4.04 13.90
C ASP A 118 -31.52 4.13 13.94
#